data_AF-A0A1B8ZQC0-F1
#
_entry.id   AF-A0A1B8ZQC0-F1
#
_cell.length_a   1.000
_cell.length_b   1.000
_cell.length_c   1.000
_cell.angle_alpha   90.00
_cell.angle_beta   90.00
_cell.angle_gamma   90.00
#
_symmetry.space_group_name_H-M   'P 1'
#
loop_
_entity.id
_entity.type
_entity.pdbx_description
1 polymer ?
#
loop_
_entity_poly.entity_id
_entity_poly.type
_entity_poly.pdbx_seq_one_letter_code
_entity_poly.pdbx_strand_id
1 'polypeptide(L)'
;MELIECSSHGAQPFGVVCTHLLTNEKKSGFHEQEDEGHGKPDAWCNECHERWQLMNQSEAEREQWEELCDFKMICAVCYDKIKEEHQTVCDIDLEVTPAEQLKDQLVRQQCDVILTGSLPSWLPDLYIQTISDIATQVISVEAKLLSIEEAVNINQNQKRASEWVFATSTADDYWTFDDQQNIIYYEQIDEELVSQKMNIHFDQWLQLCFLLQKLDRIQEKYLITIALQKAMQQSLYTINPVLADHFENII
;
A
#
# COMPACT_ATOMS: atom_id res chain seq x y z
N MET A 1 -35.29 -13.15 -18.38
CA MET A 1 -34.31 -13.40 -17.31
C MET A 1 -34.36 -14.88 -17.04
N GLU A 2 -33.33 -15.61 -17.44
CA GLU A 2 -33.27 -17.06 -17.23
C GLU A 2 -32.94 -17.35 -15.76
N LEU A 3 -33.58 -18.37 -15.20
CA LEU A 3 -33.41 -18.78 -13.81
C LEU A 3 -32.73 -20.14 -13.77
N ILE A 4 -31.88 -20.36 -12.77
CA ILE A 4 -31.30 -21.66 -12.47
C ILE A 4 -31.81 -22.18 -11.14
N GLU A 5 -31.93 -23.50 -11.02
CA GLU A 5 -32.28 -24.17 -9.77
C GLU A 5 -31.04 -24.42 -8.94
N CYS A 6 -30.88 -23.68 -7.84
CA CYS A 6 -29.85 -23.92 -6.85
C CYS A 6 -30.35 -24.88 -5.78
N SER A 7 -29.58 -25.92 -5.47
CA SER A 7 -29.89 -26.87 -4.40
C SER A 7 -30.03 -26.21 -3.02
N SER A 8 -29.42 -25.05 -2.80
CA SER A 8 -29.41 -24.33 -1.52
C SER A 8 -30.36 -23.12 -1.49
N HIS A 9 -30.65 -22.50 -2.64
CA HIS A 9 -31.37 -21.21 -2.70
C HIS A 9 -32.59 -21.22 -3.65
N GLY A 10 -32.90 -22.37 -4.27
CA GLY A 10 -34.01 -22.53 -5.22
C GLY A 10 -33.80 -21.77 -6.54
N ALA A 11 -34.91 -21.46 -7.22
CA ALA A 11 -34.92 -20.72 -8.48
C ALA A 11 -34.44 -19.26 -8.29
N GLN A 12 -33.34 -18.91 -8.96
CA GLN A 12 -32.71 -17.59 -8.90
C GLN A 12 -32.15 -17.19 -10.26
N PRO A 13 -31.99 -15.89 -10.56
CA PRO A 13 -31.16 -15.45 -11.68
C PRO A 13 -29.75 -16.03 -11.53
N PHE A 14 -29.07 -16.27 -12.65
CA PHE A 14 -27.71 -16.79 -12.62
C PHE A 14 -26.66 -15.70 -12.75
N GLY A 15 -25.45 -16.02 -12.31
CA GLY A 15 -24.21 -15.39 -12.70
C GLY A 15 -23.20 -16.46 -13.11
N VAL A 16 -22.12 -16.06 -13.78
CA VAL A 16 -21.07 -16.96 -14.23
C VAL A 16 -19.78 -16.65 -13.47
N VAL A 17 -19.14 -17.67 -12.91
CA VAL A 17 -17.86 -17.53 -12.20
C VAL A 17 -16.85 -18.58 -12.65
N CYS A 18 -15.55 -18.28 -12.64
CA CYS A 18 -14.54 -19.32 -12.87
C CYS A 18 -14.58 -20.38 -11.74
N THR A 19 -14.34 -21.66 -12.04
CA THR A 19 -14.42 -22.71 -11.02
C THR A 19 -13.39 -22.57 -9.91
N HIS A 20 -12.30 -21.83 -10.14
CA HIS A 20 -11.32 -21.47 -9.10
C HIS A 20 -11.96 -20.71 -7.92
N LEU A 21 -12.99 -19.89 -8.16
CA LEU A 21 -13.72 -19.21 -7.08
C LEU A 21 -14.60 -20.15 -6.23
N LEU A 22 -14.84 -21.38 -6.71
CA LEU A 22 -15.67 -22.38 -6.02
C LEU A 22 -14.85 -23.39 -5.22
N THR A 23 -13.57 -23.56 -5.56
CA THR A 23 -12.71 -24.63 -5.03
C THR A 23 -11.62 -24.13 -4.09
N ASN A 24 -11.30 -22.84 -4.09
CA ASN A 24 -10.12 -22.33 -3.40
C ASN A 24 -10.42 -21.97 -1.93
N GLU A 25 -9.66 -22.52 -0.99
CA GLU A 25 -9.77 -22.23 0.45
C GLU A 25 -9.18 -20.85 0.85
N LYS A 26 -8.58 -20.12 -0.10
CA LYS A 26 -7.99 -18.78 0.09
C LYS A 26 -8.75 -17.72 -0.71
N LYS A 27 -8.89 -16.51 -0.15
CA LYS A 27 -9.41 -15.34 -0.87
C LYS A 27 -8.62 -15.16 -2.15
N SER A 28 -9.25 -15.32 -3.30
CA SER A 28 -8.56 -15.40 -4.61
C SER A 28 -8.75 -14.15 -5.49
N GLY A 29 -9.33 -13.08 -4.95
CA GLY A 29 -9.77 -11.91 -5.70
C GLY A 29 -11.03 -12.16 -6.52
N PHE A 30 -11.72 -11.07 -6.88
CA PHE A 30 -12.99 -11.10 -7.60
C PHE A 30 -13.05 -9.95 -8.60
N HIS A 31 -12.91 -10.29 -9.87
CA HIS A 31 -13.00 -9.38 -11.02
C HIS A 31 -14.33 -9.61 -11.72
N GLU A 32 -14.95 -8.55 -12.21
CA GLU A 32 -16.21 -8.59 -12.95
C GLU A 32 -16.00 -7.95 -14.33
N GLN A 33 -16.67 -8.48 -15.34
CA GLN A 33 -16.86 -7.76 -16.59
C GLN A 33 -17.68 -6.47 -16.35
N GLU A 34 -17.44 -5.43 -17.14
CA GLU A 34 -18.23 -4.19 -17.07
C GLU A 34 -19.72 -4.49 -17.25
N ASP A 35 -20.54 -3.95 -16.33
CA ASP A 35 -21.98 -4.27 -16.25
C ASP A 35 -22.75 -3.61 -17.41
N GLU A 36 -23.23 -4.42 -18.34
CA GLU A 36 -24.11 -4.01 -19.44
C GLU A 36 -25.60 -3.98 -19.04
N GLY A 37 -25.94 -4.15 -17.76
CA GLY A 37 -27.27 -3.92 -17.21
C GLY A 37 -28.25 -5.09 -17.39
N HIS A 38 -27.76 -6.32 -17.57
CA HIS A 38 -28.57 -7.49 -17.91
C HIS A 38 -28.55 -8.65 -16.91
N GLY A 39 -27.78 -8.56 -15.82
CA GLY A 39 -27.69 -9.65 -14.84
C GLY A 39 -26.50 -9.48 -13.90
N LYS A 40 -26.04 -10.58 -13.30
CA LYS A 40 -24.74 -10.61 -12.64
C LYS A 40 -23.66 -10.67 -13.75
N PRO A 41 -22.65 -9.79 -13.74
CA PRO A 41 -21.59 -9.85 -14.74
C PRO A 41 -20.77 -11.15 -14.59
N ASP A 42 -20.16 -11.60 -15.67
CA ASP A 42 -19.23 -12.72 -15.61
C ASP A 42 -18.04 -12.33 -14.72
N ALA A 43 -17.63 -13.24 -13.84
CA ALA A 43 -16.62 -12.94 -12.82
C ALA A 43 -15.55 -14.01 -12.67
N TRP A 44 -14.34 -13.60 -12.30
CA TRP A 44 -13.19 -14.49 -12.22
C TRP A 44 -12.19 -14.07 -11.14
N CYS A 45 -11.32 -14.99 -10.74
CA CYS A 45 -10.29 -14.75 -9.72
C CYS A 45 -9.07 -14.00 -10.27
N ASN A 46 -8.15 -13.59 -9.40
CA ASN A 46 -6.88 -12.94 -9.76
C ASN A 46 -6.06 -13.76 -10.74
N GLU A 47 -5.93 -15.08 -10.53
CA GLU A 47 -5.15 -15.94 -11.43
C GLU A 47 -5.70 -15.93 -12.85
N CYS A 48 -7.03 -16.03 -12.99
CA CYS A 48 -7.71 -15.88 -14.27
C CYS A 48 -7.48 -14.48 -14.85
N HIS A 49 -7.54 -13.43 -14.03
CA HIS A 49 -7.33 -12.05 -14.48
C HIS A 49 -5.90 -11.82 -14.98
N GLU A 50 -4.89 -12.26 -14.25
CA GLU A 50 -3.47 -12.13 -14.64
C GLU A 50 -3.17 -12.88 -15.94
N ARG A 51 -3.70 -14.10 -16.08
CA ARG A 51 -3.60 -14.85 -17.34
C ARG A 51 -4.19 -14.07 -18.51
N TRP A 52 -5.34 -13.43 -18.33
CA TRP A 52 -5.95 -12.58 -19.35
C TRP A 52 -5.05 -11.39 -19.72
N GLN A 53 -4.46 -10.73 -18.73
CA GLN A 53 -3.57 -9.57 -18.96
C GLN A 53 -2.28 -9.92 -19.71
N LEU A 54 -1.81 -11.18 -19.62
CA LEU A 54 -0.61 -11.67 -20.30
C LEU A 54 -0.85 -12.11 -21.75
N MET A 55 -2.11 -12.23 -22.18
CA MET A 55 -2.48 -12.61 -23.55
C MET A 55 -2.57 -11.37 -24.45
N ASN A 56 -2.50 -11.56 -25.77
CA ASN A 56 -2.65 -10.45 -26.73
C ASN A 56 -4.12 -10.01 -26.92
N GLN A 57 -5.04 -10.59 -26.14
CA GLN A 57 -6.47 -10.27 -26.11
C GLN A 57 -7.15 -10.43 -27.49
N SER A 58 -6.63 -11.34 -28.31
CA SER A 58 -7.27 -11.75 -29.55
C SER A 58 -8.47 -12.65 -29.28
N GLU A 59 -9.39 -12.76 -30.25
CA GLU A 59 -10.58 -13.62 -30.13
C GLU A 59 -10.21 -15.10 -29.91
N ALA A 60 -9.17 -15.59 -30.58
CA ALA A 60 -8.69 -16.97 -30.41
C ALA A 60 -8.07 -17.24 -29.03
N GLU A 61 -7.37 -16.26 -28.45
CA GLU A 61 -6.83 -16.39 -27.09
C GLU A 61 -7.93 -16.24 -26.03
N ARG A 62 -9.00 -15.48 -26.33
CA ARG A 62 -10.17 -15.38 -25.46
C ARG A 62 -10.86 -16.73 -25.29
N GLU A 63 -11.12 -17.45 -26.37
CA GLU A 63 -11.71 -18.80 -26.29
C GLU A 63 -10.83 -19.73 -25.43
N GLN A 64 -9.51 -19.71 -25.66
CA GLN A 64 -8.56 -20.49 -24.88
C GLN A 64 -8.56 -20.10 -23.39
N TRP A 65 -8.67 -18.80 -23.08
CA TRP A 65 -8.76 -18.31 -21.71
C TRP A 65 -10.05 -18.77 -21.02
N GLU A 66 -11.19 -18.71 -21.70
CA GLU A 66 -12.49 -19.15 -21.19
C GLU A 66 -12.46 -20.66 -20.87
N GLU A 67 -11.85 -21.48 -21.72
CA GLU A 67 -11.64 -22.92 -21.45
C GLU A 67 -10.74 -23.16 -20.23
N LEU A 68 -9.66 -22.40 -20.08
CA LEU A 68 -8.73 -22.53 -18.94
C LEU A 68 -9.34 -22.07 -17.61
N CYS A 69 -10.23 -21.08 -17.64
CA CYS A 69 -10.92 -20.59 -16.46
C CYS A 69 -12.03 -21.54 -15.99
N ASP A 70 -12.51 -22.40 -16.89
CA ASP A 70 -13.58 -23.39 -16.65
C ASP A 70 -14.77 -22.73 -15.94
N PHE A 71 -15.42 -21.81 -16.64
CA PHE A 71 -16.52 -21.02 -16.08
C PHE A 71 -17.76 -21.86 -15.77
N LYS A 72 -18.45 -21.51 -14.68
CA LYS A 72 -19.65 -22.21 -14.21
C LYS A 72 -20.76 -21.23 -13.86
N MET A 73 -21.97 -21.58 -14.27
CA MET A 73 -23.19 -20.89 -13.86
C MET A 73 -23.55 -21.21 -12.40
N ILE A 74 -23.83 -20.17 -11.62
CA ILE A 74 -24.24 -20.23 -10.22
C ILE A 74 -25.41 -19.28 -9.96
N CYS A 75 -26.14 -19.47 -8.87
CA CYS A 75 -27.25 -18.58 -8.55
C CYS A 75 -26.76 -17.23 -8.04
N ALA A 76 -27.56 -16.19 -8.22
CA ALA A 76 -27.25 -14.83 -7.77
C ALA A 76 -26.86 -14.75 -6.29
N VAL A 77 -27.49 -15.57 -5.43
CA VAL A 77 -27.16 -15.62 -4.00
C VAL A 77 -25.77 -16.23 -3.75
N CYS A 78 -25.43 -17.33 -4.44
CA CYS A 78 -24.08 -17.89 -4.39
C CYS A 78 -23.04 -16.92 -4.94
N TYR A 79 -23.40 -16.20 -6.01
CA TYR A 79 -22.53 -15.20 -6.64
C TYR A 79 -22.17 -14.10 -5.66
N ASP A 80 -23.17 -13.50 -5.00
CA ASP A 80 -22.94 -12.42 -4.04
C ASP A 80 -22.11 -12.88 -2.85
N LYS A 81 -22.33 -14.11 -2.39
CA LYS A 81 -21.51 -14.72 -1.33
C LYS A 81 -20.05 -14.88 -1.76
N ILE A 82 -19.80 -15.42 -2.95
CA ILE A 82 -18.45 -15.59 -3.48
C ILE A 82 -17.79 -14.22 -3.70
N LYS A 83 -18.54 -13.25 -4.21
CA LYS A 83 -18.05 -11.86 -4.37
C LYS A 83 -17.61 -11.29 -3.04
N GLU A 84 -18.38 -11.45 -1.98
CA GLU A 84 -18.02 -10.98 -0.63
C GLU A 84 -16.82 -11.73 -0.05
N GLU A 85 -16.76 -13.06 -0.21
CA GLU A 85 -15.67 -13.91 0.27
C GLU A 85 -14.35 -13.63 -0.46
N HIS A 86 -14.40 -13.31 -1.75
CA HIS A 86 -13.24 -13.16 -2.63
C HIS A 86 -12.97 -11.73 -3.05
N GLN A 87 -13.71 -10.73 -2.57
CA GLN A 87 -13.65 -9.36 -3.06
C GLN A 87 -12.21 -8.83 -3.14
N THR A 88 -11.80 -8.36 -4.32
CA THR A 88 -10.61 -7.51 -4.48
C THR A 88 -10.98 -6.05 -4.39
N VAL A 89 -10.01 -5.20 -4.08
CA VAL A 89 -10.20 -3.75 -4.09
C VAL A 89 -10.54 -3.29 -5.52
N CYS A 90 -11.78 -2.88 -5.76
CA CYS A 90 -12.17 -2.23 -7.02
C CYS A 90 -11.82 -0.73 -7.04
N ASP A 91 -11.53 -0.14 -5.87
CA ASP A 91 -11.21 1.28 -5.71
C ASP A 91 -9.92 1.42 -4.88
N ILE A 92 -8.78 1.41 -5.57
CA ILE A 92 -7.47 1.53 -4.94
C ILE A 92 -7.19 3.01 -4.70
N ASP A 93 -7.62 3.53 -3.56
CA ASP A 93 -7.22 4.87 -3.11
C ASP A 93 -5.77 4.82 -2.62
N LEU A 94 -4.85 5.12 -3.55
CA LEU A 94 -3.44 5.42 -3.29
C LEU A 94 -3.09 6.85 -3.68
N GLU A 95 -4.07 7.77 -3.71
CA GLU A 95 -3.80 9.15 -4.10
C GLU A 95 -2.77 9.81 -3.17
N VAL A 96 -1.76 10.44 -3.78
CA VAL A 96 -0.69 11.13 -3.04
C VAL A 96 -1.23 12.44 -2.49
N THR A 97 -1.29 12.53 -1.17
CA THR A 97 -1.69 13.76 -0.49
C THR A 97 -0.51 14.76 -0.46
N PRO A 98 -0.72 16.05 -0.73
CA PRO A 98 0.33 17.06 -0.59
C PRO A 98 0.87 17.15 0.84
N ALA A 99 2.18 17.33 0.99
CA ALA A 99 2.85 17.33 2.29
C ALA A 99 2.31 18.38 3.27
N GLU A 100 1.82 19.52 2.76
CA GLU A 100 1.24 20.60 3.57
C GLU A 100 -0.03 20.15 4.29
N GLN A 101 -0.84 19.30 3.65
CA GLN A 101 -2.10 18.79 4.20
C GLN A 101 -1.85 17.62 5.17
N LEU A 102 -0.77 16.89 5.00
CA LEU A 102 -0.42 15.74 5.85
C LEU A 102 -0.06 16.15 7.28
N LYS A 103 0.47 17.37 7.48
CA LYS A 103 0.78 17.89 8.81
C LYS A 103 -0.43 17.94 9.73
N ASP A 104 -1.61 18.26 9.18
CA ASP A 104 -2.84 18.37 9.96
C ASP A 104 -3.38 17.00 10.40
N GLN A 105 -2.85 15.90 9.85
CA GLN A 105 -3.21 14.54 10.23
C GLN A 105 -2.33 13.98 11.36
N LEU A 106 -1.20 14.65 11.67
CA LEU A 106 -0.31 14.22 12.75
C LEU A 106 -0.91 14.57 14.12
N VAL A 107 -0.79 13.64 15.07
CA VAL A 107 -1.24 13.85 16.44
C VAL A 107 -0.36 14.89 17.12
N ARG A 108 -0.97 16.02 17.48
CA ARG A 108 -0.30 17.12 18.17
C ARG A 108 -0.23 16.89 19.67
N GLN A 109 0.91 17.22 20.26
CA GLN A 109 1.14 17.23 21.69
C GLN A 109 1.99 18.45 22.06
N GLN A 110 1.59 19.18 23.10
CA GLN A 110 2.43 20.25 23.64
C GLN A 110 3.72 19.66 24.19
N CYS A 111 4.85 20.17 23.70
CA CYS A 111 6.16 19.83 24.22
C CYS A 111 6.49 20.78 25.38
N ASP A 112 6.46 20.27 26.61
CA ASP A 112 6.87 21.02 27.82
C ASP A 112 8.42 21.04 28.00
N VAL A 113 9.16 20.42 27.08
CA VAL A 113 10.60 20.20 27.21
C VAL A 113 11.37 21.43 26.75
N ILE A 114 12.19 21.98 27.65
CA ILE A 114 13.20 22.99 27.32
C ILE A 114 14.35 22.26 26.64
N LEU A 115 14.51 22.43 25.32
CA LEU A 115 15.66 21.93 24.58
C LEU A 115 16.94 22.55 25.17
N THR A 116 17.77 21.73 25.79
CA THR A 116 19.03 22.17 26.44
C THR A 116 20.18 22.32 25.45
N GLY A 117 20.00 21.89 24.19
CA GLY A 117 20.98 21.98 23.10
C GLY A 117 20.39 22.59 21.82
N SER A 118 21.25 23.20 21.00
CA SER A 118 20.87 23.71 19.68
C SER A 118 20.75 22.57 18.67
N LEU A 119 19.62 22.52 17.95
CA LEU A 119 19.47 21.64 16.80
C LEU A 119 20.51 22.00 15.71
N PRO A 120 20.98 21.02 14.91
CA PRO A 120 21.84 21.31 13.77
C PRO A 120 21.19 22.30 12.80
N SER A 121 21.94 23.32 12.38
CA SER A 121 21.43 24.40 11.52
C SER A 121 21.07 23.95 10.10
N TRP A 122 21.51 22.77 9.69
CA TRP A 122 21.24 22.18 8.39
C TRP A 122 19.98 21.31 8.36
N LEU A 123 19.30 21.12 9.50
CA LEU A 123 18.05 20.38 9.52
C LEU A 123 16.96 21.10 8.69
N PRO A 124 16.08 20.35 8.00
CA PRO A 124 15.02 20.96 7.21
C PRO A 124 14.07 21.79 8.08
N ASP A 125 13.75 23.02 7.67
CA ASP A 125 12.78 23.87 8.36
C ASP A 125 11.42 23.18 8.51
N LEU A 126 11.02 22.45 7.45
CA LEU A 126 9.80 21.67 7.43
C LEU A 126 9.76 20.61 8.54
N TYR A 127 10.88 19.93 8.76
CA TYR A 127 11.03 18.93 9.81
C TYR A 127 10.94 19.58 11.19
N ILE A 128 11.70 20.65 11.43
CA ILE A 128 11.70 21.38 12.72
C ILE A 128 10.29 21.86 13.06
N GLN A 129 9.58 22.48 12.11
CA GLN A 129 8.21 22.93 12.31
C GLN A 129 7.26 21.78 12.64
N THR A 130 7.46 20.62 12.01
CA THR A 130 6.59 19.45 12.18
C THR A 130 6.80 18.77 13.53
N ILE A 131 8.04 18.64 14.00
CA ILE A 131 8.31 17.91 15.26
C ILE A 131 8.09 18.75 16.52
N SER A 132 7.95 20.06 16.38
CA SER A 132 7.89 21.00 17.52
C SER A 132 6.64 20.83 18.38
N ASP A 133 5.57 20.24 17.83
CA ASP A 133 4.28 20.11 18.48
C ASP A 133 3.61 18.74 18.27
N ILE A 134 4.40 17.68 18.05
CA ILE A 134 3.88 16.31 17.89
C ILE A 134 4.38 15.36 18.97
N ALA A 135 3.59 14.31 19.20
CA ALA A 135 4.06 13.11 19.89
C ALA A 135 4.81 12.19 18.91
N THR A 136 5.67 11.31 19.45
CA THR A 136 6.14 10.15 18.69
C THR A 136 4.94 9.32 18.28
N GLN A 137 4.83 8.99 16.99
CA GLN A 137 3.67 8.28 16.47
C GLN A 137 4.02 7.38 15.29
N VAL A 138 3.31 6.26 15.20
CA VAL A 138 3.37 5.35 14.05
C VAL A 138 2.45 5.92 12.96
N ILE A 139 3.03 6.18 11.78
CA ILE A 139 2.31 6.59 10.58
C ILE A 139 1.98 5.34 9.75
N SER A 140 2.98 4.49 9.49
CA SER A 140 2.84 3.18 8.80
C SER A 140 3.70 2.13 9.52
N VAL A 141 3.59 0.85 9.12
CA VAL A 141 4.46 -0.22 9.66
C VAL A 141 5.95 0.14 9.52
N GLU A 142 6.31 0.74 8.38
CA GLU A 142 7.68 1.14 8.06
C GLU A 142 8.10 2.50 8.63
N ALA A 143 7.17 3.26 9.23
CA ALA A 143 7.43 4.64 9.64
C ALA A 143 6.75 5.05 10.95
N LYS A 144 7.58 5.22 11.96
CA LYS A 144 7.30 5.85 13.26
C LYS A 144 8.10 7.15 13.34
N LEU A 145 7.41 8.28 13.23
CA LEU A 145 8.00 9.61 13.33
C LEU A 145 8.29 9.92 14.80
N LEU A 146 9.52 10.32 15.11
CA LEU A 146 9.95 10.62 16.47
C LEU A 146 9.56 12.05 16.86
N SER A 147 9.16 12.21 18.12
CA SER A 147 9.12 13.52 18.76
C SER A 147 10.52 14.13 18.84
N ILE A 148 10.55 15.45 19.05
CA ILE A 148 11.82 16.16 19.20
C ILE A 148 12.66 15.67 20.38
N GLU A 149 12.04 15.25 21.49
CA GLU A 149 12.73 14.74 22.67
C GLU A 149 13.47 13.43 22.35
N GLU A 150 12.77 12.48 21.73
CA GLU A 150 13.35 11.19 21.36
C GLU A 150 14.43 11.34 20.29
N ALA A 151 14.17 12.15 19.25
CA ALA A 151 15.14 12.42 18.20
C ALA A 151 16.42 13.04 18.78
N VAL A 152 16.31 14.05 19.65
CA VAL A 152 17.48 14.67 20.30
C VAL A 152 18.23 13.65 21.16
N ASN A 153 17.53 12.85 21.97
CA ASN A 153 18.17 11.85 22.82
C ASN A 153 18.94 10.80 22.00
N ILE A 154 18.37 10.31 20.90
CA ILE A 154 19.05 9.36 20.01
C ILE A 154 20.30 10.00 19.40
N ASN A 155 20.17 11.20 18.85
CA ASN A 155 21.27 11.86 18.15
C ASN A 155 22.39 12.35 19.07
N GLN A 156 22.10 12.65 20.34
CA GLN A 156 23.14 12.96 21.34
C GLN A 156 24.05 11.76 21.65
N ASN A 157 23.51 10.54 21.55
CA ASN A 157 24.25 9.30 21.80
C ASN A 157 24.89 8.71 20.53
N GLN A 158 24.60 9.29 19.37
CA GLN A 158 25.09 8.87 18.07
C GLN A 158 26.51 9.39 17.80
N LYS A 159 27.32 8.57 17.10
CA LYS A 159 28.70 8.93 16.70
C LYS A 159 28.82 9.63 15.34
N ARG A 160 27.75 9.64 14.53
CA ARG A 160 27.74 10.22 13.17
C ARG A 160 27.22 11.66 13.22
N ALA A 161 28.15 12.61 13.24
CA ALA A 161 27.83 14.04 13.39
C ALA A 161 27.20 14.69 12.13
N SER A 162 27.29 14.02 10.98
CA SER A 162 26.73 14.46 9.69
C SER A 162 25.40 13.80 9.35
N GLU A 163 24.79 13.11 10.31
CA GLU A 163 23.51 12.43 10.14
C GLU A 163 22.57 12.77 11.31
N TRP A 164 21.27 12.80 11.05
CA TRP A 164 20.25 13.03 12.08
C TRP A 164 19.12 12.03 11.97
N VAL A 165 18.97 11.16 12.97
CA VAL A 165 17.86 10.20 13.08
C VAL A 165 16.58 10.94 13.41
N PHE A 166 15.52 10.73 12.62
CA PHE A 166 14.24 11.40 12.82
C PHE A 166 13.03 10.47 12.84
N ALA A 167 13.17 9.25 12.33
CA ALA A 167 12.12 8.24 12.36
C ALA A 167 12.73 6.84 12.49
N THR A 168 11.89 5.89 12.87
CA THR A 168 12.23 4.45 12.99
C THR A 168 11.07 3.60 12.45
N SER A 169 11.22 2.29 12.28
CA SER A 169 10.12 1.38 11.93
C SER A 169 9.59 0.65 13.18
N THR A 170 8.65 -0.27 12.99
CA THR A 170 8.29 -1.25 14.03
C THR A 170 9.30 -2.39 14.19
N ALA A 171 10.24 -2.53 13.25
CA ALA A 171 11.31 -3.55 13.24
C ALA A 171 12.68 -2.98 13.64
N ASP A 172 12.70 -1.80 14.30
CA ASP A 172 13.90 -1.08 14.74
C ASP A 172 14.83 -0.57 13.62
N ASP A 173 14.37 -0.57 12.36
CA ASP A 173 15.00 0.16 11.26
C ASP A 173 14.92 1.67 11.52
N TYR A 174 15.75 2.46 10.86
CA TYR A 174 15.74 3.90 11.10
C TYR A 174 16.04 4.77 9.89
N TRP A 175 15.48 5.98 9.95
CA TRP A 175 15.55 6.98 8.90
C TRP A 175 16.36 8.17 9.40
N THR A 176 17.27 8.64 8.54
CA THR A 176 18.13 9.78 8.85
C THR A 176 18.12 10.83 7.74
N PHE A 177 18.44 12.08 8.10
CA PHE A 177 18.92 13.09 7.16
C PHE A 177 20.46 13.05 7.11
N ASP A 178 21.05 13.28 5.94
CA ASP A 178 22.42 13.77 5.85
C ASP A 178 22.50 15.30 5.94
N ASP A 179 23.72 15.86 5.95
CA ASP A 179 23.97 17.30 5.99
C ASP A 179 23.51 18.07 4.73
N GLN A 180 23.12 17.33 3.68
CA GLN A 180 22.49 17.82 2.45
C GLN A 180 20.97 17.63 2.46
N GLN A 181 20.40 17.22 3.59
CA GLN A 181 18.96 16.96 3.78
C GLN A 181 18.41 15.81 2.94
N ASN A 182 19.26 14.93 2.39
CA ASN A 182 18.80 13.71 1.74
C ASN A 182 18.43 12.68 2.80
N ILE A 183 17.42 11.87 2.49
CA ILE A 183 17.00 10.79 3.38
C ILE A 183 17.79 9.52 3.10
N ILE A 184 18.25 8.90 4.17
CA ILE A 184 18.91 7.59 4.17
C ILE A 184 18.09 6.66 5.05
N TYR A 185 17.70 5.51 4.48
CA TYR A 185 17.08 4.41 5.19
C TYR A 185 18.16 3.42 5.65
N TYR A 186 18.07 2.96 6.88
CA TYR A 186 18.92 1.92 7.43
C TYR A 186 18.07 0.73 7.85
N GLU A 187 18.31 -0.40 7.20
CA GLU A 187 17.65 -1.67 7.47
C GLU A 187 18.61 -2.61 8.21
N GLN A 188 18.11 -3.27 9.25
CA GLN A 188 18.87 -4.30 9.94
C GLN A 188 18.62 -5.66 9.27
N ILE A 189 19.60 -6.14 8.52
CA ILE A 189 19.56 -7.45 7.86
C ILE A 189 20.56 -8.37 8.56
N ASP A 190 20.04 -9.36 9.30
CA ASP A 190 20.83 -10.23 10.18
C ASP A 190 21.68 -9.41 11.18
N GLU A 191 23.01 -9.53 11.12
CA GLU A 191 23.96 -8.75 11.94
C GLU A 191 24.52 -7.52 11.22
N GLU A 192 24.09 -7.27 9.98
CA GLU A 192 24.57 -6.16 9.15
C GLU A 192 23.55 -5.03 9.06
N LEU A 193 24.06 -3.81 9.14
CA LEU A 193 23.26 -2.60 8.96
C LEU A 193 23.45 -2.12 7.52
N VAL A 194 22.42 -2.27 6.70
CA VAL A 194 22.44 -1.89 5.28
C VAL A 194 21.82 -0.52 5.13
N SER A 195 22.49 0.37 4.39
CA SER A 195 22.03 1.74 4.16
C SER A 195 21.64 1.97 2.71
N GLN A 196 20.50 2.63 2.50
CA GLN A 196 20.01 3.01 1.18
C GLN A 196 19.74 4.52 1.14
N LYS A 197 20.40 5.22 0.22
CA LYS A 197 20.08 6.62 -0.06
C LYS A 197 18.82 6.69 -0.89
N MET A 198 17.79 7.35 -0.35
CA MET A 198 16.47 7.41 -0.96
C MET A 198 16.35 8.57 -1.97
N ASN A 199 17.29 9.53 -1.95
CA ASN A 199 17.30 10.73 -2.80
C ASN A 199 15.97 11.49 -2.80
N ILE A 200 15.35 11.56 -1.62
CA ILE A 200 14.15 12.34 -1.33
C ILE A 200 14.41 13.26 -0.14
N HIS A 201 13.53 14.23 0.03
CA HIS A 201 13.52 15.14 1.19
C HIS A 201 12.33 14.85 2.12
N PHE A 202 12.26 15.57 3.24
CA PHE A 202 11.31 15.29 4.33
C PHE A 202 9.84 15.38 3.94
N ASP A 203 9.47 16.31 3.06
CA ASP A 203 8.13 16.41 2.48
C ASP A 203 7.73 15.14 1.73
N GLN A 204 8.59 14.69 0.83
CA GLN A 204 8.40 13.48 0.04
C GLN A 204 8.37 12.22 0.92
N TRP A 205 9.19 12.18 1.98
CA TRP A 205 9.13 11.09 2.95
C TRP A 205 7.82 11.07 3.71
N LEU A 206 7.30 12.23 4.12
CA LEU A 206 5.98 12.29 4.77
C LEU A 206 4.90 11.75 3.82
N GLN A 207 4.93 12.13 2.55
CA GLN A 207 4.02 11.58 1.53
C GLN A 207 4.17 10.07 1.39
N LEU A 208 5.40 9.56 1.34
CA LEU A 208 5.68 8.12 1.29
C LEU A 208 5.09 7.39 2.50
N CYS A 209 5.27 7.90 3.72
CA CYS A 209 4.74 7.27 4.93
C CYS A 209 3.22 7.15 4.91
N PHE A 210 2.50 8.20 4.50
CA PHE A 210 1.05 8.16 4.40
C PHE A 210 0.56 7.30 3.23
N LEU A 211 1.32 7.21 2.14
CA LEU A 211 1.06 6.27 1.06
C LEU A 211 1.21 4.82 1.55
N LEU A 212 2.28 4.51 2.28
CA LEU A 212 2.48 3.20 2.91
C LEU A 212 1.38 2.89 3.93
N GLN A 213 0.91 3.88 4.71
CA GLN A 213 -0.23 3.70 5.61
C GLN A 213 -1.50 3.28 4.86
N LYS A 214 -1.78 3.86 3.68
CA LYS A 214 -2.91 3.45 2.83
C LYS A 214 -2.70 2.01 2.34
N LEU A 215 -1.48 1.66 1.92
CA LEU A 215 -1.13 0.32 1.48
C LEU A 215 -1.30 -0.73 2.60
N ASP A 216 -0.84 -0.44 3.82
CA ASP A 216 -0.98 -1.31 4.99
C ASP A 216 -2.46 -1.70 5.21
N ARG A 217 -3.36 -0.70 5.18
CA ARG A 217 -4.82 -0.91 5.32
C ARG A 217 -5.42 -1.75 4.20
N ILE A 218 -4.89 -1.61 2.98
CA ILE A 218 -5.33 -2.41 1.83
C ILE A 218 -4.87 -3.86 2.00
N GLN A 219 -3.60 -4.07 2.34
CA GLN A 219 -2.99 -5.39 2.48
C GLN A 219 -3.55 -6.19 3.67
N GLU A 220 -3.99 -5.52 4.74
CA GLU A 220 -4.71 -6.17 5.85
C GLU A 220 -6.01 -6.84 5.38
N LYS A 221 -6.67 -6.27 4.36
CA LYS A 221 -8.02 -6.67 3.96
C LYS A 221 -8.06 -7.46 2.65
N TYR A 222 -7.10 -7.24 1.76
CA TYR A 222 -7.12 -7.71 0.38
C TYR A 222 -5.76 -8.25 -0.07
N LEU A 223 -5.77 -9.16 -1.05
CA LEU A 223 -4.54 -9.63 -1.68
C LEU A 223 -3.91 -8.56 -2.57
N ILE A 224 -2.59 -8.61 -2.68
CA ILE A 224 -1.84 -7.83 -3.67
C ILE A 224 -2.25 -8.28 -5.07
N THR A 225 -2.48 -7.32 -5.95
CA THR A 225 -2.84 -7.54 -7.36
C THR A 225 -1.91 -6.70 -8.25
N ILE A 226 -1.79 -7.08 -9.52
CA ILE A 226 -1.08 -6.25 -10.51
C ILE A 226 -1.66 -4.83 -10.58
N ALA A 227 -2.97 -4.66 -10.37
CA ALA A 227 -3.59 -3.33 -10.34
C ALA A 227 -3.10 -2.50 -9.14
N LEU A 228 -2.98 -3.12 -7.96
CA LEU A 228 -2.42 -2.49 -6.77
C LEU A 228 -0.94 -2.12 -6.97
N GLN A 229 -0.15 -3.03 -7.54
CA GLN A 229 1.25 -2.76 -7.91
C GLN A 229 1.36 -1.55 -8.84
N LYS A 230 0.56 -1.50 -9.91
CA LYS A 230 0.55 -0.38 -10.86
C LYS A 230 0.13 0.94 -10.19
N ALA A 231 -0.92 0.93 -9.38
CA ALA A 231 -1.39 2.12 -8.67
C ALA A 231 -0.34 2.64 -7.67
N MET A 232 0.32 1.73 -6.95
CA MET A 232 1.41 2.07 -6.04
C MET A 232 2.61 2.65 -6.79
N GLN A 233 3.02 2.04 -7.89
CA GLN A 233 4.10 2.54 -8.74
C GLN A 233 3.81 3.95 -9.30
N GLN A 234 2.58 4.20 -9.76
CA GLN A 234 2.15 5.54 -10.19
C GLN A 234 2.21 6.57 -9.06
N SER A 235 1.82 6.16 -7.86
CA SER A 235 1.80 7.03 -6.68
C SER A 235 3.23 7.36 -6.21
N LEU A 236 4.12 6.37 -6.19
CA LEU A 236 5.55 6.56 -5.91
C LEU A 236 6.20 7.51 -6.92
N TYR A 237 5.93 7.30 -8.22
CA TYR A 237 6.42 8.19 -9.27
C TYR A 237 5.94 9.64 -9.10
N THR A 238 4.70 9.81 -8.65
CA THR A 238 4.11 11.14 -8.36
C THR A 238 4.82 11.84 -7.20
N ILE A 239 5.26 11.11 -6.17
CA ILE A 239 6.06 11.66 -5.07
C ILE A 239 7.47 12.01 -5.56
N ASN A 240 8.17 11.02 -6.12
CA ASN A 240 9.50 11.16 -6.69
C ASN A 240 9.81 9.92 -7.58
N PRO A 241 10.21 10.09 -8.86
CA PRO A 241 10.53 8.97 -9.74
C PRO A 241 11.53 7.96 -9.16
N VAL A 242 12.51 8.42 -8.36
CA VAL A 242 13.51 7.53 -7.74
C VAL A 242 12.89 6.52 -6.76
N LEU A 243 11.73 6.85 -6.18
CA LEU A 243 11.01 5.92 -5.31
C LEU A 243 10.42 4.74 -6.09
N ALA A 244 10.01 4.92 -7.35
CA ALA A 244 9.50 3.79 -8.14
C ALA A 244 10.57 2.70 -8.28
N ASP A 245 11.82 3.11 -8.53
CA ASP A 245 12.97 2.20 -8.65
C ASP A 245 13.30 1.50 -7.32
N HIS A 246 13.26 2.24 -6.21
CA HIS A 246 13.54 1.68 -4.89
C HIS A 246 12.53 0.63 -4.42
N PHE A 247 11.29 0.69 -4.92
CA PHE A 247 10.21 -0.19 -4.52
C PHE A 247 9.75 -1.14 -5.65
N GLU A 248 10.52 -1.26 -6.73
CA GLU A 248 10.17 -2.07 -7.91
C GLU A 248 9.87 -3.54 -7.56
N ASN A 249 10.59 -4.10 -6.59
CA ASN A 249 10.47 -5.52 -6.17
C ASN A 249 9.72 -5.73 -4.85
N ILE A 250 9.18 -4.67 -4.25
CA ILE A 250 8.59 -4.71 -2.89
C ILE A 250 7.07 -4.97 -2.94
N ILE A 251 6.45 -4.92 -4.13
CA ILE A 251 5.01 -5.05 -4.31
C ILE A 251 4.71 -6.16 -5.30
#